data_AF-A0A183ESX8-F1
#
_entry.id   AF-A0A183ESX8-F1
#
_cell.length_a   1.000
_cell.length_b   1.000
_cell.length_c   1.000
_cell.angle_alpha   90.00
_cell.angle_beta   90.00
_cell.angle_gamma   90.00
#
_symmetry.space_group_name_H-M   'P 1'
#
loop_
_entity.id
_entity.type
_entity.pdbx_description
1 polymer ?
#
loop_
_entity_poly.entity_id
_entity_poly.type
_entity_poly.pdbx_seq_one_letter_code
_entity_poly.pdbx_strand_id
1 'polypeptide(L)'
;MNIENIGNFGLFLAKRRYNNSNNAHYISSVCSTQYPDSLCVRLLRNFESPYLSTHLLNQKSAAAGVFCYVTIRKLIWDPRIEEEMLDDPGALLLLYYVPNFEPQEYAYGESPSRTPAISRSSLNI
;
A
#
# COMPACT_ATOMS: atom_id res chain seq x y z
N MET A 1 -2.50 -19.33 -18.32
CA MET A 1 -2.26 -17.97 -17.82
C MET A 1 -1.43 -17.29 -18.89
N ASN A 2 -2.04 -16.43 -19.70
CA ASN A 2 -1.32 -15.79 -20.79
C ASN A 2 -0.42 -14.70 -20.18
N ILE A 3 0.90 -14.81 -20.37
CA ILE A 3 1.88 -13.90 -19.73
C ILE A 3 1.98 -12.59 -20.53
N GLU A 4 1.46 -12.57 -21.75
CA GLU A 4 1.55 -11.45 -22.70
C GLU A 4 1.04 -10.13 -22.10
N ASN A 5 -0.04 -10.18 -21.31
CA ASN A 5 -0.65 -8.99 -20.71
C ASN A 5 0.05 -8.50 -19.43
N ILE A 6 1.00 -9.26 -18.85
CA ILE A 6 1.64 -8.85 -17.59
C ILE A 6 2.52 -7.61 -17.76
N GLY A 7 3.08 -7.39 -18.95
CA GLY A 7 3.88 -6.22 -19.29
C GLY A 7 3.09 -4.91 -19.26
N ASN A 8 1.75 -5.00 -19.29
CA ASN A 8 0.86 -3.85 -19.22
C ASN A 8 0.60 -3.40 -17.76
N PHE A 9 1.14 -4.11 -16.78
CA PHE A 9 1.07 -3.78 -15.36
C PHE A 9 2.46 -3.45 -14.79
N GLY A 10 2.47 -2.60 -13.76
CA GLY A 10 3.67 -2.16 -13.07
C GLY A 10 3.51 -2.25 -11.57
N LEU A 11 4.64 -2.43 -10.89
CA LEU A 11 4.72 -2.35 -9.43
C LEU A 11 4.99 -0.91 -9.00
N PHE A 12 4.14 -0.37 -8.14
CA PHE A 12 4.27 0.97 -7.62
C PHE A 12 4.50 0.94 -6.12
N LEU A 13 5.31 1.86 -5.62
CA LEU A 13 5.27 2.25 -4.21
C LEU A 13 4.14 3.26 -4.04
N ALA A 14 3.24 2.96 -3.11
CA ALA A 14 2.13 3.82 -2.76
C ALA A 14 2.11 4.09 -1.26
N LYS A 15 1.44 5.18 -0.88
CA LYS A 15 1.12 5.50 0.51
C LYS A 15 -0.32 5.95 0.62
N ARG A 16 -0.93 5.80 1.79
CA ARG A 16 -2.27 6.32 2.05
C ARG A 16 -2.26 7.85 2.02
N ARG A 17 -3.27 8.47 1.40
CA ARG A 17 -3.51 9.91 1.56
C ARG A 17 -4.24 10.14 2.87
N TYR A 18 -3.63 10.89 3.78
CA TYR A 18 -4.34 11.42 4.94
C TYR A 18 -4.93 12.76 4.55
N ASN A 19 -6.26 12.84 4.58
CA ASN A 19 -6.99 14.05 4.23
C ASN A 19 -6.72 15.10 5.31
N ASN A 20 -5.88 16.09 5.01
CA ASN A 20 -5.70 17.22 5.90
C ASN A 20 -6.90 18.15 5.66
N SER A 21 -7.80 18.23 6.64
CA SER A 21 -9.17 18.77 6.60
C SER A 21 -9.37 20.18 6.01
N ASN A 22 -8.34 20.86 5.49
CA ASN A 22 -8.38 22.28 5.20
C ASN A 22 -8.45 22.64 3.70
N ASN A 23 -8.37 21.68 2.77
CA ASN A 23 -8.49 21.95 1.32
C ASN A 23 -9.27 20.83 0.60
N ALA A 24 -10.58 20.78 0.87
CA ALA A 24 -11.51 19.78 0.33
C ALA A 24 -11.98 20.10 -1.11
N HIS A 25 -11.05 20.26 -2.06
CA HIS A 25 -11.37 20.37 -3.49
C HIS A 25 -11.20 19.06 -4.27
N TYR A 26 -10.69 18.00 -3.64
CA TYR A 26 -10.75 16.66 -4.19
C TYR A 26 -11.91 15.92 -3.52
N ILE A 27 -12.88 15.49 -4.32
CA ILE A 27 -14.02 14.67 -3.88
C ILE A 27 -13.43 13.44 -3.19
N SER A 28 -13.49 13.47 -1.87
CA SER A 28 -13.08 12.37 -1.04
C SER A 28 -14.05 11.21 -1.22
N SER A 29 -13.63 10.17 -1.92
CA SER A 29 -14.14 8.82 -1.71
C SER A 29 -13.67 8.25 -0.35
N VAL A 30 -13.46 9.08 0.68
CA VAL A 30 -12.90 8.67 2.01
C VAL A 30 -13.81 7.74 2.81
N CYS A 31 -15.08 7.60 2.40
CA CYS A 31 -16.05 6.63 2.91
C CYS A 31 -15.80 5.15 2.54
N SER A 32 -15.11 4.88 1.43
CA SER A 32 -15.10 3.52 0.89
C SER A 32 -13.98 2.71 1.51
N THR A 33 -14.32 1.80 2.43
CA THR A 33 -13.44 0.69 2.84
C THR A 33 -13.04 -0.19 1.66
N GLN A 34 -13.72 -0.06 0.52
CA GLN A 34 -13.47 -0.82 -0.70
C GLN A 34 -12.39 -0.21 -1.61
N TYR A 35 -12.11 1.09 -1.52
CA TYR A 35 -11.11 1.77 -2.37
C TYR A 35 -10.23 2.70 -1.54
N PRO A 36 -9.09 2.22 -1.02
CA PRO A 36 -8.18 3.08 -0.26
C PRO A 36 -7.61 4.18 -1.17
N ASP A 37 -7.87 5.44 -0.82
CA ASP A 37 -7.29 6.61 -1.49
C ASP A 37 -5.75 6.59 -1.31
N SER A 38 -5.10 6.06 -2.33
CA SER A 38 -3.70 5.69 -2.33
C SER A 38 -2.95 6.54 -3.35
N LEU A 39 -1.94 7.25 -2.86
CA LEU A 39 -1.03 8.02 -3.69
C LEU A 39 0.12 7.12 -4.12
N CYS A 40 0.20 6.82 -5.42
CA CYS A 40 1.39 6.22 -6.01
C CYS A 40 2.54 7.23 -5.99
N VAL A 41 3.61 6.91 -5.27
CA VAL A 41 4.80 7.74 -5.10
C VAL A 41 5.76 7.53 -6.26
N ARG A 42 5.99 6.28 -6.68
CA ARG A 42 6.83 5.96 -7.84
C ARG A 42 6.59 4.56 -8.38
N LEU A 43 6.97 4.36 -9.65
CA LEU A 43 7.13 3.05 -10.27
C LEU A 43 8.44 2.38 -9.76
N LEU A 44 8.37 1.11 -9.37
CA LEU A 44 9.53 0.27 -9.09
C LEU A 44 10.12 -0.23 -10.41
N ARG A 45 11.44 -0.08 -10.59
CA ARG A 45 12.15 -0.57 -11.78
C ARG A 45 12.54 -2.04 -11.62
N ASN A 46 12.82 -2.71 -12.75
CA ASN A 46 13.15 -4.13 -12.80
C ASN A 46 14.43 -4.51 -12.02
N PHE A 47 15.34 -3.56 -11.81
CA PHE A 47 16.57 -3.79 -11.03
C PHE A 47 16.36 -3.63 -9.52
N GLU A 48 15.18 -3.19 -9.09
CA GLU A 48 14.88 -2.93 -7.69
C GLU A 48 14.22 -4.13 -7.03
N SER A 49 14.60 -4.43 -5.78
CA SER A 49 13.85 -5.37 -4.95
C SER A 49 12.65 -4.65 -4.33
N PRO A 50 11.40 -5.11 -4.55
CA PRO A 50 10.21 -4.47 -3.98
C PRO A 50 10.23 -4.42 -2.45
N TYR A 51 10.68 -5.52 -1.82
CA TYR A 51 10.77 -5.62 -0.37
C TYR A 51 11.81 -4.63 0.18
N LEU A 52 13.04 -4.67 -0.34
CA LEU A 52 14.12 -3.83 0.16
C LEU A 52 13.82 -2.34 -0.04
N SER A 53 13.27 -1.98 -1.21
CA SER A 53 12.90 -0.61 -1.54
C SER A 53 11.84 -0.06 -0.59
N THR A 54 10.82 -0.87 -0.28
CA THR A 54 9.76 -0.51 0.66
C THR A 54 10.29 -0.40 2.09
N HIS A 55 11.10 -1.37 2.51
CA HIS A 55 11.63 -1.43 3.87
C HIS A 55 12.55 -0.25 4.19
N LEU A 56 13.53 0.03 3.31
CA LEU A 56 14.45 1.16 3.49
C LEU A 56 13.74 2.50 3.44
N LEU A 57 12.71 2.63 2.59
CA LEU A 57 11.89 3.85 2.54
C LEU A 57 11.11 4.03 3.84
N ASN A 58 10.47 2.97 4.33
CA ASN A 58 9.68 3.00 5.56
C ASN A 58 10.54 3.28 6.79
N GLN A 59 11.76 2.73 6.86
CA GLN A 59 12.70 3.09 7.93
C GLN A 59 12.98 4.60 7.96
N LYS A 60 13.13 5.23 6.78
CA LYS A 60 13.38 6.67 6.68
C LYS A 60 12.14 7.51 6.96
N SER A 61 10.96 7.05 6.54
CA SER A 61 9.71 7.81 6.65
C SER A 61 8.92 7.54 7.94
N ALA A 62 9.35 6.57 8.75
CA ALA A 62 8.71 6.21 10.02
C ALA A 62 8.64 7.39 11.00
N ALA A 63 9.69 8.23 11.06
CA ALA A 63 9.71 9.42 11.93
C ALA A 63 8.61 10.45 11.56
N ALA A 64 8.16 10.44 10.30
CA ALA A 64 7.07 11.28 9.81
C ALA A 64 5.70 10.58 9.87
N GLY A 65 5.63 9.35 10.40
CA GLY A 65 4.40 8.54 10.43
C GLY A 65 3.90 8.12 9.04
N VAL A 66 4.76 8.17 8.02
CA VAL A 66 4.39 7.80 6.65
C VAL A 66 4.90 6.41 6.36
N PHE A 67 4.00 5.50 6.01
CA PHE A 67 4.33 4.14 5.61
C PHE A 67 3.91 3.91 4.16
N CYS A 68 4.83 3.37 3.38
CA CYS A 68 4.63 2.98 1.99
C CYS A 68 4.43 1.47 1.88
N TYR A 69 3.73 1.05 0.82
CA TYR A 69 3.51 -0.33 0.46
C TYR A 69 3.59 -0.51 -1.06
N VAL A 70 3.71 -1.76 -1.52
CA VAL A 70 3.74 -2.09 -2.95
C VAL A 70 2.32 -2.35 -3.45
N THR A 71 1.98 -1.82 -4.62
CA THR A 71 0.72 -2.06 -5.32
C THR A 71 0.98 -2.36 -6.79
N ILE A 72 0.11 -3.15 -7.42
CA ILE A 72 0.15 -3.40 -8.86
C ILE A 72 -0.85 -2.46 -9.53
N ARG A 73 -0.47 -1.78 -10.61
CA ARG A 73 -1.40 -0.96 -11.40
C ARG A 73 -1.12 -1.06 -12.90
N LYS A 74 -2.17 -0.83 -13.69
CA LYS A 74 -2.09 -0.70 -15.15
C LYS A 74 -1.13 0.43 -15.53
N LEU A 75 -0.24 0.19 -16.50
CA LEU A 75 0.73 1.13 -17.04
C LEU A 75 0.27 1.78 -18.35
N ILE A 76 -0.34 0.98 -19.22
CA ILE A 76 -0.68 1.36 -20.59
C ILE A 76 -2.15 1.76 -20.68
N TRP A 77 -2.44 2.81 -21.44
CA TRP A 77 -3.79 3.36 -21.65
C TRP A 77 -4.22 3.35 -23.12
N ASP A 78 -3.57 2.52 -23.94
CA ASP A 78 -3.99 2.33 -25.34
C ASP A 78 -5.27 1.46 -25.38
N PRO A 79 -6.36 1.94 -25.99
CA PRO A 79 -7.62 1.19 -26.10
C PRO A 79 -7.48 -0.18 -26.74
N ARG A 80 -6.55 -0.35 -27.70
CA ARG A 80 -6.36 -1.62 -28.41
C ARG A 80 -5.83 -2.71 -27.49
N ILE A 81 -4.89 -2.34 -26.62
CA ILE A 81 -4.30 -3.24 -25.63
C ILE A 81 -5.30 -3.50 -24.51
N GLU A 82 -6.12 -2.50 -24.16
CA GLU A 82 -7.16 -2.69 -23.16
C GLU A 82 -8.23 -3.70 -23.59
N GLU A 83 -8.69 -3.65 -24.84
CA GLU A 83 -9.62 -4.63 -25.41
C GLU A 83 -9.06 -6.05 -25.31
N GLU A 84 -7.79 -6.26 -25.71
CA GLU A 84 -7.10 -7.55 -25.59
C GLU A 84 -6.95 -8.01 -24.13
N MET A 85 -6.74 -7.08 -23.19
CA MET A 85 -6.68 -7.38 -21.75
C MET A 85 -8.04 -7.78 -21.16
N LEU A 86 -9.15 -7.32 -21.74
CA LEU A 86 -10.49 -7.73 -21.31
C LEU A 86 -10.80 -9.17 -21.71
N ASP A 87 -10.14 -9.70 -22.73
CA ASP A 87 -10.28 -11.10 -23.14
C ASP A 87 -9.43 -12.08 -22.30
N ASP A 88 -8.43 -11.57 -21.57
CA ASP A 88 -7.61 -12.37 -20.66
C ASP A 88 -8.20 -12.39 -19.23
N PRO A 89 -8.65 -13.56 -18.74
CA PRO A 89 -9.22 -13.68 -17.40
C PRO A 89 -8.24 -13.29 -16.28
N GLY A 90 -6.93 -13.42 -16.52
CA GLY A 90 -5.90 -13.00 -15.56
C GLY A 90 -5.81 -11.47 -15.44
N ALA A 91 -5.70 -10.78 -16.58
CA ALA A 91 -5.70 -9.32 -16.63
C ALA A 91 -7.01 -8.72 -16.10
N LEU A 92 -8.17 -9.32 -16.39
CA LEU A 92 -9.47 -8.91 -15.82
C LEU A 92 -9.46 -8.96 -14.28
N LEU A 93 -8.92 -10.02 -13.70
CA LEU A 93 -8.79 -10.12 -12.24
C LEU A 93 -7.91 -9.01 -11.69
N LEU A 94 -6.81 -8.67 -12.35
CA LEU A 94 -5.95 -7.57 -11.91
C LEU A 94 -6.63 -6.20 -12.05
N LEU A 95 -7.37 -5.97 -13.13
CA LEU A 95 -8.11 -4.73 -13.36
C LEU A 95 -9.23 -4.53 -12.32
N TYR A 96 -9.95 -5.61 -11.98
CA TYR A 96 -11.10 -5.51 -11.08
C TYR A 96 -10.75 -5.67 -9.60
N TYR A 97 -9.80 -6.54 -9.27
CA TYR A 97 -9.58 -7.01 -7.89
C TYR A 97 -8.43 -6.31 -7.17
N VAL A 98 -7.33 -6.01 -7.86
CA VAL A 98 -6.17 -5.32 -7.26
C VAL A 98 -6.50 -3.91 -6.71
N PRO A 99 -7.43 -3.13 -7.29
CA PRO A 99 -7.84 -1.87 -6.67
C PRO A 99 -8.45 -2.04 -5.26
N ASN A 100 -8.96 -3.24 -4.92
CA ASN A 100 -9.64 -3.54 -3.66
C ASN A 100 -8.73 -4.23 -2.63
N PHE A 101 -7.45 -4.48 -2.93
CA PHE A 101 -6.57 -5.21 -2.03
C PHE A 101 -5.95 -4.27 -1.00
N GLU A 102 -6.47 -4.31 0.23
CA GLU A 102 -5.90 -3.59 1.36
C GLU A 102 -4.56 -4.25 1.77
N PRO A 103 -3.43 -3.52 1.78
CA PRO A 103 -2.20 -4.06 2.31
C PRO A 103 -2.38 -4.21 3.82
N GLN A 104 -2.21 -5.43 4.36
CA GLN A 104 -2.06 -5.61 5.80
C GLN A 104 -0.83 -4.82 6.24
N GLU A 105 -1.04 -3.78 7.05
CA GLU A 105 0.05 -3.11 7.75
C GLU A 105 0.74 -4.17 8.62
N TYR A 106 1.92 -4.63 8.20
CA TYR A 106 2.76 -5.44 9.06
C TYR A 106 3.14 -4.57 10.25
N ALA A 107 2.50 -4.83 11.39
CA ALA A 107 2.84 -4.25 12.66
C ALA A 107 4.34 -4.47 12.90
N TYR A 108 5.12 -3.40 12.78
CA TYR A 108 6.48 -3.39 13.28
C TYR A 108 6.40 -3.68 14.77
N GLY A 109 7.09 -4.75 15.19
CA GLY A 109 6.98 -5.35 16.51
C GLY A 109 7.06 -4.35 17.65
N GLU A 110 6.33 -4.69 18.70
CA GLU A 110 6.40 -4.09 20.03
C GLU A 110 7.85 -3.73 20.41
N SER A 111 8.07 -2.47 20.77
CA SER A 111 9.31 -2.07 21.44
C SER A 111 9.26 -2.57 22.89
N PRO A 112 10.20 -3.40 23.36
CA PRO A 112 10.18 -3.88 24.73
C PRO A 112 10.90 -2.87 25.64
N SER A 113 10.16 -1.97 26.28
CA SER A 113 10.57 -1.37 27.56
C SER A 113 9.44 -0.56 28.19
N ARG A 114 8.44 -1.26 28.75
CA ARG A 114 7.75 -0.74 29.93
C ARG A 114 8.17 -1.60 31.12
N THR A 115 9.13 -1.08 31.88
CA THR A 115 9.46 -1.54 33.23
C THR A 115 8.15 -1.65 34.02
N PRO A 116 7.79 -2.82 34.57
CA PRO A 116 6.64 -2.88 35.46
C PRO A 116 7.00 -2.17 36.76
N ALA A 117 6.27 -1.09 37.06
CA ALA A 117 6.30 -0.46 38.36
C ALA A 117 5.88 -1.49 39.42
N ILE A 118 6.82 -1.85 40.29
CA ILE A 118 6.57 -2.66 41.48
C ILE A 118 5.64 -1.83 42.39
N SER A 119 4.35 -2.18 42.42
CA SER A 119 3.43 -1.68 43.43
C SER A 119 3.76 -2.35 44.77
N ARG A 120 4.42 -1.61 45.66
CA ARG A 120 4.59 -2.00 47.07
C ARG A 120 3.34 -1.60 47.86
N SER A 121 2.43 -2.55 48.03
CA SER A 121 1.39 -2.58 49.08
C SER A 121 0.79 -3.98 49.01
N SER A 122 0.90 -4.89 49.98
CA SER A 122 0.83 -4.70 51.42
C SER A 122 1.56 -5.85 52.13
N LEU A 123 2.56 -5.51 52.94
CA LEU A 123 2.97 -6.31 54.09
C LEU A 123 2.10 -5.85 55.25
N ASN A 124 1.23 -6.70 55.76
CA ASN A 124 0.76 -6.60 57.13
C ASN A 124 0.89 -7.99 57.77
N ILE A 125 1.41 -7.91 58.99
CA ILE A 125 1.71 -8.94 59.98
C ILE A 125 0.51 -9.87 60.21
#